data_AF-A0A538H206-F1
#
_entry.id   AF-A0A538H206-F1
#
_cell.length_a   1.000
_cell.length_b   1.000
_cell.length_c   1.000
_cell.angle_alpha   90.00
_cell.angle_beta   90.00
_cell.angle_gamma   90.00
#
_symmetry.space_group_name_H-M   'P 1'
#
loop_
_entity.id
_entity.type
_entity.pdbx_description
1 polymer ?
#
loop_
_entity_poly.entity_id
_entity_poly.type
_entity_poly.pdbx_seq_one_letter_code
_entity_poly.pdbx_strand_id
1 'polypeptide(L)' 'MLRGLARPRPEPPPVGEVRRVDLRYRCGVCGAEVRMTRAANEDPEPPRHCMEEMELLTPLE' A
#
# COMPACT_ATOMS: atom_id res chain seq x y z
N MET A 1 18.72 33.14 -2.89
CA MET A 1 19.02 31.70 -2.86
C MET A 1 18.14 31.04 -1.78
N LEU A 2 16.90 30.65 -2.10
CA LEU A 2 16.02 29.92 -1.17
C LEU A 2 16.31 28.42 -1.31
N ARG A 3 17.28 27.93 -0.53
CA ARG A 3 17.67 26.51 -0.51
C ARG A 3 17.26 25.92 0.84
N GLY A 4 15.99 25.62 0.99
CA GLY A 4 15.50 24.96 2.20
C GLY A 4 13.99 24.86 2.14
N LEU A 5 13.50 23.63 2.10
CA LEU A 5 12.17 23.19 2.59
C LEU A 5 11.84 21.74 2.19
N ALA A 6 12.74 21.00 1.51
CA ALA A 6 12.61 19.54 1.43
C ALA A 6 13.04 18.93 2.77
N ARG A 7 12.11 18.79 3.71
CA ARG A 7 12.34 17.94 4.89
C ARG A 7 12.58 16.51 4.38
N PRO A 8 13.63 15.81 4.83
CA PRO A 8 13.81 14.41 4.50
C PRO A 8 12.55 13.65 4.91
N ARG A 9 12.08 12.75 4.05
CA ARG A 9 10.95 11.86 4.35
C ARG A 9 11.27 11.16 5.68
N PRO A 10 10.34 11.12 6.66
CA PRO A 10 10.59 10.46 7.93
C PRO A 10 11.06 9.02 7.68
N GLU A 11 12.01 8.60 8.49
CA GLU A 11 12.63 7.28 8.36
C GLU A 11 11.57 6.17 8.36
N PRO A 12 11.74 5.14 7.51
CA PRO A 12 10.95 3.92 7.59
C PRO A 12 10.77 3.45 9.03
N PRO A 13 9.54 3.12 9.48
CA PRO A 13 9.35 2.38 10.71
C PRO A 13 10.24 1.12 10.72
N PRO A 14 10.75 0.70 11.90
CA PRO A 14 11.60 -0.47 12.01
C PRO A 14 10.89 -1.73 11.47
N VAL A 15 11.68 -2.62 10.88
CA VAL A 15 11.20 -3.87 10.25
C VAL A 15 10.41 -4.69 11.28
N GLY A 16 9.13 -4.94 11.02
CA GLY A 16 8.21 -5.63 11.93
C GLY A 16 7.12 -4.74 12.54
N GLU A 17 7.24 -3.41 12.47
CA GLU A 17 6.14 -2.51 12.81
C GLU A 17 5.21 -2.26 11.62
N VAL A 18 3.90 -2.25 11.89
CA VAL A 18 2.87 -2.06 10.86
C VAL A 18 2.99 -0.65 10.27
N ARG A 19 3.49 -0.57 9.04
CA ARG A 19 3.68 0.68 8.30
C ARG A 19 2.35 1.16 7.75
N ARG A 20 2.14 2.47 7.71
CA ARG A 20 0.99 3.06 6.98
C ARG A 20 1.25 2.92 5.49
N VAL A 21 0.36 2.23 4.80
CA VAL A 21 0.34 2.08 3.34
C VAL A 21 -1.01 2.55 2.81
N ASP A 22 -1.09 2.91 1.54
CA ASP A 22 -2.36 3.14 0.85
C ASP A 22 -2.34 2.31 -0.44
N LEU A 23 -2.58 1.01 -0.26
CA LEU A 23 -2.68 0.07 -1.39
C LEU A 23 -4.16 -0.20 -1.62
N ARG A 24 -4.60 -0.11 -2.87
CA ARG A 24 -5.98 -0.44 -3.26
C ARG A 24 -5.96 -1.73 -4.04
N TYR A 25 -6.81 -2.66 -3.65
CA TYR A 25 -6.97 -3.94 -4.30
C TYR A 25 -8.37 -4.06 -4.88
N ARG A 26 -8.49 -4.69 -6.04
CA ARG A 26 -9.77 -5.02 -6.67
C ARG A 26 -9.83 -6.51 -6.93
N CYS A 27 -10.97 -7.13 -6.60
CA CYS A 27 -11.23 -8.49 -7.02
C CYS A 27 -11.69 -8.50 -8.48
N GLY A 28 -10.96 -9.18 -9.37
CA GLY A 28 -11.34 -9.35 -10.77
C GLY A 28 -12.64 -10.13 -10.99
N VAL A 29 -13.08 -10.92 -10.00
CA VAL A 29 -14.27 -11.78 -10.10
C VAL A 29 -15.57 -11.03 -9.81
N CYS A 30 -15.66 -10.37 -8.66
CA CYS A 30 -16.88 -9.71 -8.19
C CYS A 30 -16.81 -8.18 -8.26
N GLY A 31 -15.62 -7.61 -8.51
CA GLY A 31 -15.40 -6.17 -8.55
C GLY A 31 -15.25 -5.49 -7.19
N ALA A 32 -15.20 -6.24 -6.07
CA ALA A 32 -15.02 -5.66 -4.74
C ALA A 32 -13.68 -4.92 -4.62
N GLU A 33 -13.70 -3.73 -4.04
CA GLU A 33 -12.52 -2.89 -3.82
C GLU A 33 -12.20 -2.79 -2.32
N VAL A 34 -10.92 -2.96 -1.98
CA VAL A 34 -10.43 -2.90 -0.59
C VAL A 34 -9.23 -1.97 -0.54
N ARG A 35 -9.20 -1.10 0.47
CA ARG A 35 -8.03 -0.26 0.77
C ARG A 35 -7.26 -0.82 1.96
N MET A 36 -6.04 -1.27 1.72
CA MET A 36 -5.10 -1.66 2.75
C MET A 36 -4.41 -0.40 3.29
N THR A 37 -4.67 -0.07 4.55
CA THR A 37 -4.11 1.13 5.20
C THR A 37 -2.83 0.86 5.99
N ARG A 38 -2.51 -0.43 6.20
CA ARG A 38 -1.52 -0.90 7.16
C ARG A 38 -0.95 -2.25 6.73
N ALA A 39 0.37 -2.36 6.63
CA ALA A 39 1.07 -3.60 6.24
C ALA A 39 2.37 -3.79 7.04
N ALA A 40 2.75 -5.04 7.31
CA ALA A 40 4.02 -5.35 7.98
C ALA A 40 5.23 -5.25 7.04
N ASN A 41 5.03 -5.49 5.74
CA ASN A 41 6.06 -5.47 4.70
C ASN A 41 5.76 -4.38 3.65
N GLU A 42 6.79 -4.01 2.88
CA GLU A 42 6.67 -3.05 1.77
C GLU A 42 5.84 -3.60 0.61
N ASP A 43 5.96 -4.91 0.36
CA ASP A 43 5.18 -5.66 -0.62
C ASP A 43 4.37 -6.75 0.12
N PRO A 44 3.17 -6.42 0.61
CA PRO A 44 2.31 -7.42 1.24
C PRO A 44 1.65 -8.31 0.19
N GLU A 45 1.52 -9.60 0.51
CA GLU A 45 0.77 -10.53 -0.33
C GLU A 45 -0.67 -10.04 -0.55
N PRO A 46 -1.20 -10.15 -1.78
CA PRO A 46 -2.54 -9.69 -2.09
C PRO A 46 -3.59 -10.44 -1.27
N PRO A 47 -4.63 -9.75 -0.78
CA PRO A 47 -5.72 -10.39 -0.05
C PRO A 47 -6.48 -11.34 -0.97
N ARG A 48 -6.96 -12.46 -0.41
CA ARG A 48 -7.79 -13.41 -1.14
C ARG A 48 -9.27 -13.06 -1.01
N HIS A 49 -9.95 -12.96 -2.14
CA HIS A 49 -11.40 -12.74 -2.22
C HIS A 49 -11.99 -13.53 -3.39
N CYS A 50 -13.20 -14.09 -3.22
CA CYS A 50 -13.80 -15.01 -4.20
C CYS A 50 -12.92 -16.23 -4.55
N MET A 51 -12.06 -16.67 -3.63
CA MET A 51 -11.05 -17.74 -3.79
C MET A 51 -9.86 -17.40 -4.69
N GLU A 52 -9.84 -16.20 -5.28
CA GLU A 52 -8.74 -15.68 -6.11
C GLU A 52 -7.95 -14.60 -5.37
N GLU A 53 -6.74 -14.31 -5.85
CA GLU A 53 -5.91 -13.21 -5.36
C GLU A 53 -6.44 -11.89 -5.92
N MET A 54 -6.55 -10.87 -5.08
CA MET A 54 -6.98 -9.55 -5.54
C MET A 54 -5.84 -8.82 -6.27
N GLU A 55 -6.21 -8.03 -7.27
CA GLU A 55 -5.27 -7.29 -8.11
C GLU A 55 -4.96 -5.93 -7.48
N LEU A 56 -3.69 -5.57 -7.38
CA LEU A 56 -3.26 -4.26 -6.91
C LEU A 56 -3.60 -3.21 -7.97
N LEU A 57 -4.44 -2.25 -7.60
CA LEU A 57 -4.68 -1.04 -8.39
C LEU A 57 -3.50 -0.10 -8.17
N THR A 58 -2.54 -0.12 -9.11
CA THR A 58 -1.45 0.88 -9.12
C THR A 58 -2.06 2.26 -9.28
N PRO A 59 -1.85 3.21 -8.35
CA PRO A 59 -2.27 4.58 -8.57
C PRO A 59 -1.49 5.12 -9.78
N LEU A 60 -2.21 5.63 -10.78
CA LEU A 60 -1.61 6.36 -11.91
C LEU A 60 -0.86 7.58 -11.35
N GLU A 61 0.39 7.74 -11.78
CA GLU A 61 1.37 8.74 -11.31
C GLU A 61 0.88 10.19 -11.41
#